data_AF-A0A094A5P1-F1
#
_entry.id   AF-A0A094A5P1-F1
#
_cell.length_a   1.000
_cell.length_b   1.000
_cell.length_c   1.000
_cell.angle_alpha   90.00
_cell.angle_beta   90.00
_cell.angle_gamma   90.00
#
_symmetry.space_group_name_H-M   'P 1'
#
loop_
_entity.id
_entity.type
_entity.pdbx_description
1 polymer ?
#
loop_
_entity_poly.entity_id
_entity_poly.type
_entity_poly.pdbx_seq_one_letter_code
_entity_poly.pdbx_strand_id
1 'polypeptide(L)'
;MTADIQPVYPLTKAQADEIALLHEADTSELESRLKNLSETCQSSCATGFSKCATHQNEMRKLYLNAYTAASPGRWTSYRPAEYTQDLKRMFDAQASIEKINGRVRKEKMQHIKDSQCTFGPSDHPTTKKTKMRAAELRGTAMPQSDIDSYIIEEEQKLLSTLTPEQQEVQAEYDKSQSEAQKYSYLRTCVCTPKPTDTPRDLELRLKWTKLFDNKVPYNEILPVMEKDIADAKSNVQILENRLADLRNAQAANNKAKAAKEESKRKQARDAIRRCCSEGCGNVCELSGPNADLGCERCFAMKEDGALQNYSWFCSPECAKANAGSHNARFHST
;
A
#
# COMPACT_ATOMS: atom_id res chain seq x y z
N MET A 1 26.96 -36.38 18.01
CA MET A 1 27.40 -35.34 17.06
C MET A 1 26.30 -34.30 17.02
N THR A 2 26.40 -33.26 17.85
CA THR A 2 25.52 -32.09 17.74
C THR A 2 26.03 -31.29 16.55
N ALA A 3 25.22 -31.20 15.49
CA ALA A 3 25.56 -30.34 14.36
C ALA A 3 25.69 -28.91 14.89
N ASP A 4 26.84 -28.28 14.65
CA ASP A 4 27.00 -26.85 14.92
C ASP A 4 25.92 -26.10 14.14
N ILE A 5 25.02 -25.42 14.85
CA ILE A 5 23.99 -24.56 14.23
C ILE A 5 24.67 -23.23 13.95
N GLN A 6 25.66 -23.24 13.04
CA GLN A 6 26.33 -22.01 12.67
C GLN A 6 25.31 -21.09 11.99
N PRO A 7 25.07 -19.88 12.52
CA PRO A 7 24.16 -18.95 11.90
C PRO A 7 24.70 -18.54 10.53
N VAL A 8 23.85 -18.63 9.52
CA VAL A 8 24.13 -18.07 8.20
C VAL A 8 23.62 -16.63 8.21
N TYR A 9 24.53 -15.68 8.04
CA TYR A 9 24.18 -14.26 7.97
C TYR A 9 23.66 -13.89 6.57
N PRO A 10 22.76 -12.90 6.47
CA PRO A 10 22.17 -12.14 7.57
C PRO A 10 21.14 -12.95 8.38
N LEU A 11 21.06 -12.67 9.68
CA LEU A 11 20.05 -13.26 10.55
C LEU A 11 18.67 -12.65 10.30
N THR A 12 17.60 -13.43 10.48
CA THR A 12 16.27 -12.83 10.66
C THR A 12 16.19 -12.14 12.02
N LYS A 13 15.25 -11.20 12.18
CA LYS A 13 15.02 -10.51 13.45
C LYS A 13 14.72 -11.49 14.59
N ALA A 14 13.81 -12.44 14.36
CA ALA A 14 13.53 -13.51 15.31
C ALA A 14 14.78 -14.32 15.72
N GLN A 15 15.68 -14.64 14.78
CA GLN A 15 16.93 -15.33 15.10
C GLN A 15 17.90 -14.45 15.90
N ALA A 16 18.02 -13.16 15.54
CA ALA A 16 18.85 -12.23 16.29
C ALA A 16 18.35 -12.03 17.72
N ASP A 17 17.03 -11.90 17.91
CA ASP A 17 16.39 -11.75 19.21
C ASP A 17 16.54 -13.03 20.05
N GLU A 18 16.33 -14.21 19.46
CA GLU A 18 16.54 -15.49 20.13
C GLU A 18 17.99 -15.61 20.65
N ILE A 19 18.96 -15.34 19.78
CA ILE A 19 20.38 -15.45 20.14
C ILE A 19 20.75 -14.41 21.22
N ALA A 20 20.19 -13.20 21.16
CA ALA A 20 20.39 -12.17 22.18
C ALA A 20 19.82 -12.60 23.55
N LEU A 21 18.61 -13.16 23.58
CA LEU A 21 17.98 -13.69 24.79
C LEU A 21 18.79 -14.85 25.38
N LEU A 22 19.30 -15.76 24.55
CA LEU A 22 20.17 -16.85 25.00
C LEU A 22 21.47 -16.33 25.61
N HIS A 23 22.08 -15.32 25.00
CA HIS A 23 23.27 -14.69 25.55
C HIS A 23 22.99 -14.03 26.90
N GLU A 24 21.87 -13.33 27.04
CA GLU A 24 21.46 -12.70 28.30
C GLU A 24 21.23 -13.77 29.39
N ALA A 25 20.49 -14.82 29.07
CA ALA A 25 20.24 -15.94 29.99
C ALA A 25 21.53 -16.63 30.44
N ASP A 26 22.45 -16.94 29.52
CA ASP A 26 23.76 -17.54 29.83
C ASP A 26 24.61 -16.61 30.70
N THR A 27 24.54 -15.30 30.45
CA THR A 27 25.27 -14.28 31.24
C THR A 27 24.70 -14.20 32.66
N SER A 28 23.39 -14.10 32.82
CA SER A 28 22.72 -14.07 34.12
C SER A 28 22.95 -15.36 34.92
N GLU A 29 22.94 -16.52 34.26
CA GLU A 29 23.27 -17.81 34.89
C GLU A 29 24.71 -17.78 35.44
N LEU A 30 25.68 -17.35 34.63
CA LEU A 30 27.08 -17.26 35.04
C LEU A 30 27.25 -16.29 36.22
N GLU A 31 26.68 -15.08 36.13
CA GLU A 31 26.78 -14.06 37.19
C GLU A 31 26.16 -14.54 38.51
N SER A 32 25.01 -15.20 38.45
CA SER A 32 24.35 -15.78 39.63
C SER A 32 25.22 -16.86 40.29
N ARG A 33 25.80 -17.76 39.49
CA ARG A 33 26.72 -18.80 39.99
C ARG A 33 28.01 -18.21 40.58
N LEU A 34 28.58 -17.18 39.94
CA LEU A 34 29.77 -16.48 40.43
C LEU A 34 29.48 -15.75 41.75
N LYS A 35 28.31 -15.12 41.87
CA LYS A 35 27.88 -14.46 43.10
C LYS A 35 27.74 -15.45 44.25
N ASN A 36 27.02 -16.56 44.04
CA ASN A 36 26.86 -17.62 45.03
C ASN A 36 28.23 -18.19 45.47
N LEU A 37 29.13 -18.43 44.51
CA LEU A 37 30.47 -18.90 44.80
C LEU A 37 31.27 -17.92 45.69
N SER A 38 31.15 -16.62 45.42
CA SER A 38 31.79 -15.58 46.23
C SER A 38 31.20 -15.53 47.64
N GLU A 39 29.88 -15.58 47.80
CA GLU A 39 29.19 -15.56 49.10
C GLU A 39 29.51 -16.81 49.95
N THR A 40 29.55 -17.99 49.30
CA THR A 40 29.95 -19.25 49.93
C THR A 40 31.40 -19.18 50.42
N CYS A 41 32.31 -18.64 49.61
CA CYS A 41 33.70 -18.47 50.03
C CYS A 41 33.84 -17.48 51.20
N GLN A 42 33.10 -16.37 51.19
CA GLN A 42 33.16 -15.37 52.27
C GLN A 42 32.70 -15.92 53.61
N SER A 43 31.68 -16.79 53.59
CA SER A 43 31.17 -17.45 54.80
C SER A 43 32.02 -18.62 55.27
N SER A 44 32.73 -19.30 54.37
CA SER A 44 33.37 -20.59 54.66
C SER A 44 34.91 -20.57 54.63
N CYS A 45 35.56 -19.48 54.20
CA CYS A 45 37.02 -19.42 54.04
C CYS A 45 37.64 -18.20 54.70
N ALA A 46 38.69 -18.42 55.50
CA ALA A 46 39.37 -17.37 56.25
C ALA A 46 40.20 -16.39 55.38
N THR A 47 40.60 -16.79 54.17
CA THR A 47 41.53 -16.01 53.33
C THR A 47 40.85 -15.03 52.38
N GLY A 48 39.51 -15.07 52.28
CA GLY A 48 38.73 -14.31 51.31
C GLY A 48 38.84 -14.85 49.88
N PHE A 49 37.88 -14.48 49.02
CA PHE A 49 37.70 -15.07 47.69
C PHE A 49 38.93 -14.96 46.78
N SER A 50 39.63 -13.82 46.78
CA SER A 50 40.80 -13.59 45.92
C SER A 50 42.02 -14.46 46.25
N LYS A 51 42.12 -14.94 47.49
CA LYS A 51 43.24 -15.78 47.97
C LYS A 51 42.84 -17.25 48.19
N CYS A 52 41.57 -17.60 47.97
CA CYS A 52 41.09 -18.97 48.12
C CYS A 52 41.29 -19.77 46.81
N ALA A 53 42.33 -20.59 46.77
CA ALA A 53 42.67 -21.38 45.57
C ALA A 53 41.52 -22.28 45.09
N THR A 54 40.78 -22.89 46.01
CA THR A 54 39.64 -23.76 45.69
C THR A 54 38.55 -23.01 44.93
N HIS A 55 38.07 -21.89 45.49
CA HIS A 55 37.01 -21.11 44.87
C HIS A 55 37.50 -20.34 43.62
N GLN A 56 38.78 -19.97 43.53
CA GLN A 56 39.36 -19.43 42.30
C GLN A 56 39.37 -20.47 41.16
N ASN A 57 39.67 -21.74 41.48
CA ASN A 57 39.59 -22.83 40.50
C ASN A 57 38.15 -23.13 40.08
N GLU A 58 37.19 -23.09 41.01
CA GLU A 58 35.77 -23.25 40.70
C GLU A 58 35.23 -22.09 39.85
N MET A 59 35.62 -20.86 40.15
CA MET A 59 35.32 -19.68 39.33
C MET A 59 35.79 -19.90 37.89
N ARG A 60 37.03 -20.38 37.72
CA ARG A 60 37.59 -20.67 36.41
C ARG A 60 36.83 -21.77 35.67
N LYS A 61 36.38 -22.81 36.37
CA LYS A 61 35.50 -23.87 35.81
C LYS A 61 34.14 -23.33 35.38
N LEU A 62 33.54 -22.41 36.16
CA LEU A 62 32.28 -21.77 35.79
C LEU A 62 32.41 -20.99 34.49
N TYR A 63 33.47 -20.18 34.34
CA TYR A 63 33.76 -19.47 33.09
C TYR A 63 34.01 -20.44 31.92
N LEU A 64 34.80 -21.50 32.13
CA LEU A 64 35.05 -22.51 31.09
C LEU A 64 33.74 -23.13 30.61
N ASN A 65 32.88 -23.56 31.53
CA ASN A 65 31.60 -24.17 31.19
C ASN A 65 30.69 -23.18 30.46
N ALA A 66 30.55 -21.95 30.97
CA ALA A 66 29.71 -20.93 30.35
C ALA A 66 30.14 -20.59 28.91
N TYR A 67 31.44 -20.53 28.64
CA TYR A 67 31.93 -20.11 27.32
C TYR A 67 32.21 -21.26 26.34
N THR A 68 32.24 -22.52 26.79
CA THR A 68 32.64 -23.65 25.94
C THR A 68 31.69 -24.84 25.94
N ALA A 69 30.69 -24.90 26.83
CA ALA A 69 29.70 -25.97 26.81
C ALA A 69 28.83 -25.84 25.55
N ALA A 70 28.97 -26.77 24.62
CA ALA A 70 28.10 -26.88 23.46
C ALA A 70 26.85 -27.68 23.84
N SER A 71 25.76 -26.97 24.14
CA SER A 71 24.43 -27.58 24.31
C SER A 71 23.40 -26.81 23.50
N PRO A 72 22.36 -27.47 22.96
CA PRO A 72 21.24 -26.78 22.34
C PRO A 72 20.68 -25.70 23.27
N GLY A 73 20.38 -24.53 22.74
CA GLY A 73 19.86 -23.41 23.52
C GLY A 73 20.90 -22.67 24.37
N ARG A 74 22.19 -22.73 24.01
CA ARG A 74 23.22 -21.84 24.56
C ARG A 74 23.78 -20.94 23.47
N TRP A 75 24.22 -19.74 23.85
CA TRP A 75 24.90 -18.81 22.94
C TRP A 75 26.08 -19.48 22.20
N THR A 76 26.83 -20.32 22.90
CA THR A 76 27.97 -21.08 22.37
C THR A 76 27.61 -21.99 21.20
N SER A 77 26.37 -22.48 21.12
CA SER A 77 25.92 -23.34 20.02
C SER A 77 25.75 -22.62 18.68
N TYR A 78 25.69 -21.29 18.70
CA TYR A 78 25.64 -20.43 17.52
C TYR A 78 27.00 -19.84 17.16
N ARG A 79 28.09 -20.29 17.80
CA ARG A 79 29.44 -19.81 17.52
C ARG A 79 30.21 -20.82 16.66
N PRO A 80 31.16 -20.35 15.84
CA PRO A 80 32.03 -21.25 15.09
C PRO A 80 32.82 -22.17 16.02
N ALA A 81 33.15 -23.38 15.57
CA ALA A 81 33.90 -24.34 16.39
C ALA A 81 35.25 -23.77 16.85
N GLU A 82 35.85 -22.89 16.04
CA GLU A 82 37.08 -22.15 16.31
C GLU A 82 36.97 -21.32 17.58
N TYR A 83 35.82 -20.69 17.85
CA TYR A 83 35.60 -19.90 19.06
C TYR A 83 35.75 -20.77 20.31
N THR A 84 35.07 -21.92 20.33
CA THR A 84 35.12 -22.84 21.48
C THR A 84 36.50 -23.46 21.64
N GLN A 85 37.18 -23.81 20.54
CA GLN A 85 38.53 -24.35 20.56
C GLN A 85 39.55 -23.32 21.05
N ASP A 86 39.47 -22.07 20.60
CA ASP A 86 40.31 -20.97 21.06
C ASP A 86 40.20 -20.76 22.56
N LEU A 87 38.98 -20.71 23.08
CA LEU A 87 38.75 -20.50 24.51
C LEU A 87 39.27 -21.66 25.34
N LYS A 88 39.04 -22.92 24.92
CA LYS A 88 39.64 -24.09 25.59
C LYS A 88 41.16 -23.97 25.66
N ARG A 89 41.82 -23.62 24.55
CA ARG A 89 43.28 -23.37 24.53
C ARG A 89 43.69 -22.26 25.50
N MET A 90 42.93 -21.18 25.61
CA MET A 90 43.20 -20.11 26.57
C MET A 90 43.03 -20.56 28.03
N PHE A 91 42.04 -21.39 28.32
CA PHE A 91 41.86 -21.96 29.66
C PHE A 91 42.99 -22.91 30.02
N ASP A 92 43.37 -23.80 29.11
CA ASP A 92 44.46 -24.77 29.26
C ASP A 92 45.81 -24.08 29.46
N ALA A 93 46.07 -23.00 28.71
CA ALA A 93 47.25 -22.16 28.85
C ALA A 93 47.23 -21.24 30.08
N GLN A 94 46.26 -21.40 30.99
CA GLN A 94 46.11 -20.62 32.21
C GLN A 94 46.05 -19.09 31.96
N ALA A 95 45.46 -18.65 30.84
CA ALA A 95 45.28 -17.23 30.55
C ALA A 95 44.42 -16.54 31.62
N SER A 96 44.64 -15.25 31.87
CA SER A 96 43.81 -14.49 32.83
C SER A 96 42.34 -14.44 32.39
N ILE A 97 41.42 -14.42 33.35
CA ILE A 97 39.98 -14.28 33.08
C ILE A 97 39.69 -12.99 32.30
N GLU A 98 40.39 -11.89 32.61
CA GLU A 98 40.34 -10.63 31.85
C GLU A 98 40.58 -10.84 30.34
N LYS A 99 41.63 -11.61 29.99
CA LYS A 99 41.98 -11.88 28.60
C LYS A 99 40.93 -12.77 27.92
N ILE A 100 40.40 -13.76 28.64
CA ILE A 100 39.32 -14.65 28.17
C ILE A 100 38.05 -13.84 27.91
N ASN A 101 37.62 -13.03 28.88
CA ASN A 101 36.47 -12.13 28.75
C ASN A 101 36.67 -11.15 27.57
N GLY A 102 37.89 -10.65 27.37
CA GLY A 102 38.26 -9.86 26.20
C GLY A 102 37.99 -10.56 24.86
N ARG A 103 38.32 -11.85 24.74
CA ARG A 103 38.03 -12.66 23.53
C ARG A 103 36.54 -12.89 23.33
N VAL A 104 35.79 -13.15 24.40
CA VAL A 104 34.32 -13.32 24.38
C VAL A 104 33.64 -12.02 23.96
N ARG A 105 34.04 -10.88 24.52
CA ARG A 105 33.53 -9.55 24.13
C ARG A 105 33.76 -9.28 22.64
N LYS A 106 34.94 -9.60 22.11
CA LYS A 106 35.24 -9.48 20.68
C LYS A 106 34.32 -10.35 19.82
N GLU A 107 34.07 -11.59 20.22
CA GLU A 107 33.13 -12.47 19.52
C GLU A 107 31.71 -11.90 19.49
N LYS A 108 31.24 -11.42 20.64
CA LYS A 108 29.92 -10.80 20.76
C LYS A 108 29.79 -9.58 19.83
N MET A 109 30.80 -8.72 19.80
CA MET A 109 30.81 -7.55 18.92
C MET A 109 30.83 -7.95 17.44
N GLN A 110 31.58 -8.99 17.08
CA GLN A 110 31.60 -9.50 15.72
C GLN A 110 30.23 -10.06 15.32
N HIS A 111 29.57 -10.82 16.19
CA HIS A 111 28.21 -11.31 15.96
C HIS A 111 27.21 -10.16 15.75
N ILE A 112 27.23 -9.12 16.59
CA ILE A 112 26.34 -7.96 16.46
C ILE A 112 26.59 -7.26 15.12
N LYS A 113 27.86 -7.06 14.76
CA LYS A 113 28.25 -6.48 13.48
C LYS A 113 27.73 -7.31 12.31
N ASP A 114 27.94 -8.62 12.33
CA ASP A 114 27.51 -9.49 11.23
C ASP A 114 25.98 -9.55 11.14
N SER A 115 25.27 -9.54 12.27
CA SER A 115 23.81 -9.51 12.32
C SER A 115 23.25 -8.24 11.71
N GLN A 116 23.78 -7.08 12.10
CA GLN A 116 23.21 -5.79 11.72
C GLN A 116 23.77 -5.23 10.41
N CYS A 117 24.97 -5.59 9.99
CA CYS A 117 25.63 -4.97 8.83
C CYS A 117 25.67 -5.87 7.59
N THR A 118 25.35 -7.17 7.69
CA THR A 118 25.33 -8.06 6.53
C THR A 118 24.10 -7.81 5.65
N PHE A 119 24.32 -7.70 4.34
CA PHE A 119 23.23 -7.50 3.39
C PHE A 119 22.52 -8.80 3.05
N GLY A 120 21.19 -8.74 3.06
CA GLY A 120 20.34 -9.78 2.50
C GLY A 120 20.09 -9.54 1.01
N PRO A 121 19.82 -10.62 0.24
CA PRO A 121 19.44 -10.49 -1.18
C PRO A 121 18.15 -9.68 -1.35
N SER A 122 17.22 -9.77 -0.40
CA SER A 122 15.93 -9.07 -0.41
C SER A 122 15.90 -7.77 0.40
N ASP A 123 17.05 -7.26 0.86
CA ASP A 123 17.08 -5.99 1.60
C ASP A 123 16.62 -4.81 0.72
N HIS A 124 15.70 -4.00 1.26
CA HIS A 124 15.26 -2.76 0.64
C HIS A 124 16.43 -1.77 0.48
N PRO A 125 16.47 -0.92 -0.57
CA PRO A 125 17.56 0.06 -0.77
C PRO A 125 17.83 0.95 0.44
N THR A 126 16.79 1.37 1.17
CA THR A 126 16.97 2.17 2.40
C THR A 126 17.62 1.35 3.51
N THR A 127 17.18 0.11 3.73
CA THR A 127 17.82 -0.80 4.69
C THR A 127 19.29 -1.01 4.36
N LYS A 128 19.64 -1.19 3.07
CA LYS A 128 21.05 -1.31 2.65
C LYS A 128 21.86 -0.07 3.02
N LYS A 129 21.33 1.13 2.81
CA LYS A 129 22.00 2.39 3.20
C LYS A 129 22.21 2.49 4.71
N THR A 130 21.19 2.14 5.51
CA THR A 130 21.31 2.13 6.97
C THR A 130 22.37 1.14 7.43
N LYS A 131 22.38 -0.08 6.88
CA LYS A 131 23.39 -1.11 7.18
C LYS A 131 24.81 -0.69 6.80
N MET A 132 24.99 -0.07 5.63
CA MET A 132 26.27 0.52 5.21
C MET A 132 26.75 1.57 6.21
N ARG A 133 25.87 2.50 6.58
CA ARG A 133 26.20 3.57 7.52
C ARG A 133 26.53 3.02 8.91
N ALA A 134 25.77 2.04 9.40
CA ALA A 134 26.06 1.37 10.65
C ALA A 134 27.45 0.69 10.63
N ALA A 135 27.81 0.04 9.51
CA ALA A 135 29.12 -0.58 9.34
C ALA A 135 30.26 0.45 9.38
N GLU A 136 30.06 1.62 8.76
CA GLU A 136 31.01 2.75 8.81
C GLU A 136 31.18 3.26 10.25
N LEU A 137 30.08 3.53 10.96
CA LEU A 137 30.12 4.05 12.33
C LEU A 137 30.84 3.10 13.29
N ARG A 138 30.68 1.78 13.10
CA ARG A 138 31.41 0.75 13.88
C ARG A 138 32.93 0.74 13.64
N GLY A 139 33.41 1.38 12.57
CA GLY A 139 34.83 1.61 12.31
C GLY A 139 35.40 2.85 13.02
N THR A 140 34.58 3.59 13.77
CA THR A 140 34.96 4.84 14.44
C THR A 140 35.07 4.68 15.96
N ALA A 141 35.43 5.76 16.66
CA ALA A 141 35.45 5.82 18.13
C ALA A 141 34.06 6.03 18.75
N MET A 142 32.98 5.96 17.96
CA MET A 142 31.61 6.18 18.44
C MET A 142 31.19 5.10 19.44
N PRO A 143 30.50 5.46 20.54
CA PRO A 143 29.96 4.49 21.49
C PRO A 143 28.99 3.50 20.83
N GLN A 144 29.05 2.25 21.27
CA GLN A 144 28.20 1.17 20.78
C GLN A 144 26.70 1.50 20.92
N SER A 145 26.33 2.11 22.06
CA SER A 145 24.96 2.55 22.36
C SER A 145 24.41 3.51 21.31
N ASP A 146 25.26 4.41 20.81
CA ASP A 146 24.84 5.48 19.91
C ASP A 146 24.62 4.92 18.51
N ILE A 147 25.46 3.96 18.10
CA ILE A 147 25.29 3.20 16.86
C ILE A 147 24.00 2.38 16.91
N ASP A 148 23.75 1.68 18.02
CA ASP A 148 22.52 0.89 18.19
C ASP A 148 21.28 1.79 18.19
N SER A 149 21.36 2.97 18.81
CA SER A 149 20.29 3.98 18.81
C SER A 149 20.01 4.50 17.40
N TYR A 150 21.06 4.81 16.63
CA TYR A 150 20.93 5.19 15.22
C TYR A 150 20.19 4.12 14.39
N ILE A 151 20.52 2.85 14.57
CA ILE A 151 19.86 1.75 13.84
C ILE A 151 18.38 1.70 14.23
N ILE A 152 18.06 1.73 15.52
CA ILE A 152 16.68 1.72 16.02
C ILE A 152 15.87 2.90 15.49
N GLU A 153 16.45 4.10 15.49
CA GLU A 153 15.80 5.31 14.97
C GLU A 153 15.50 5.21 13.47
N GLU A 154 16.45 4.71 12.67
CA GLU A 154 16.23 4.53 11.23
C GLU A 154 15.20 3.44 10.92
N GLU A 155 15.18 2.36 11.70
CA GLU A 155 14.13 1.33 11.60
C GLU A 155 12.76 1.91 11.97
N GLN A 156 12.67 2.68 13.05
CA GLN A 156 11.42 3.35 13.45
C GLN A 156 10.93 4.36 12.40
N LYS A 157 11.84 5.12 11.79
CA LYS A 157 11.48 6.02 10.68
C LYS A 157 10.84 5.25 9.54
N LEU A 158 11.42 4.11 9.15
CA LEU A 158 10.84 3.25 8.11
C LEU A 158 9.46 2.72 8.50
N LEU A 159 9.32 2.21 9.73
CA LEU A 159 8.03 1.72 10.23
C LEU A 159 6.95 2.81 10.32
N SER A 160 7.34 4.05 10.64
CA SER A 160 6.40 5.17 10.74
C SER A 160 5.78 5.59 9.41
N THR A 161 6.35 5.13 8.28
CA THR A 161 5.78 5.37 6.94
C THR A 161 4.63 4.41 6.60
N LEU A 162 4.47 3.34 7.38
CA LEU A 162 3.45 2.30 7.18
C LEU A 162 2.13 2.67 7.87
N THR A 163 1.00 2.24 7.30
CA THR A 163 -0.30 2.30 8.00
C THR A 163 -0.31 1.33 9.21
N PRO A 164 -1.20 1.49 10.19
CA PRO A 164 -1.30 0.56 11.32
C PRO A 164 -1.44 -0.90 10.89
N GLU A 165 -2.25 -1.19 9.88
CA GLU A 165 -2.43 -2.55 9.34
C GLU A 165 -1.15 -3.08 8.69
N GLN A 166 -0.39 -2.21 8.01
CA GLN A 166 0.90 -2.59 7.44
C GLN A 166 1.96 -2.83 8.52
N GLN A 167 1.91 -2.09 9.63
CA GLN A 167 2.78 -2.32 10.78
C GLN A 167 2.48 -3.68 11.44
N GLU A 168 1.21 -4.06 11.57
CA GLU A 168 0.83 -5.39 12.08
C GLU A 168 1.36 -6.52 11.18
N VAL A 169 1.23 -6.36 9.86
CA VAL A 169 1.77 -7.33 8.88
C VAL A 169 3.29 -7.40 8.98
N GLN A 170 3.98 -6.27 9.13
CA GLN A 170 5.43 -6.23 9.32
C GLN A 170 5.86 -6.90 10.63
N ALA A 171 5.12 -6.67 11.72
CA ALA A 171 5.41 -7.29 13.02
C ALA A 171 5.25 -8.81 12.98
N GLU A 172 4.26 -9.33 12.27
CA GLU A 172 4.08 -10.77 12.09
C GLU A 172 5.14 -11.36 11.13
N TYR A 173 5.51 -10.62 10.08
CA TYR A 173 6.62 -10.99 9.20
C TYR A 173 7.94 -11.14 9.99
N ASP A 174 8.21 -10.22 10.92
CA ASP A 174 9.41 -10.20 11.76
C ASP A 174 9.53 -11.42 12.69
N LYS A 175 8.42 -12.11 13.01
CA LYS A 175 8.42 -13.34 13.82
C LYS A 175 8.98 -14.55 13.08
N SER A 176 9.14 -14.47 11.76
CA SER A 176 9.61 -15.59 10.95
C SER A 176 11.10 -15.88 11.18
N GLN A 177 11.42 -17.14 11.46
CA GLN A 177 12.78 -17.62 11.71
C GLN A 177 13.49 -18.11 10.43
N SER A 178 12.78 -18.18 9.31
CA SER A 178 13.35 -18.62 8.04
C SER A 178 12.77 -17.85 6.87
N GLU A 179 13.53 -17.77 5.77
CA GLU A 179 13.03 -17.23 4.50
C GLU A 179 11.79 -18.00 4.02
N ALA A 180 11.74 -19.33 4.14
CA ALA A 180 10.56 -20.10 3.73
C ALA A 180 9.27 -19.67 4.48
N GLN A 181 9.37 -19.40 5.79
CA GLN A 181 8.25 -18.89 6.59
C GLN A 181 7.84 -17.48 6.16
N LYS A 182 8.82 -16.59 5.95
CA LYS A 182 8.59 -15.22 5.43
C LYS A 182 7.84 -15.25 4.10
N TYR A 183 8.29 -16.07 3.15
CA TYR A 183 7.65 -16.23 1.85
C TYR A 183 6.23 -16.76 1.95
N SER A 184 6.01 -17.79 2.79
CA SER A 184 4.69 -18.34 3.03
C SER A 184 3.73 -17.31 3.63
N TYR A 185 4.22 -16.51 4.57
CA TYR A 185 3.45 -15.45 5.20
C TYR A 185 3.07 -14.35 4.19
N LEU A 186 4.05 -13.78 3.48
CA LEU A 186 3.82 -12.75 2.47
C LEU A 186 2.86 -13.23 1.37
N ARG A 187 3.04 -14.45 0.88
CA ARG A 187 2.12 -15.09 -0.08
C ARG A 187 0.69 -15.10 0.47
N THR A 188 0.50 -15.45 1.72
CA THR A 188 -0.83 -15.50 2.35
C THR A 188 -1.43 -14.09 2.46
N CYS A 189 -0.66 -13.10 2.92
CA CYS A 189 -1.13 -11.72 3.04
C CYS A 189 -1.55 -11.11 1.70
N VAL A 190 -0.74 -11.34 0.66
CA VAL A 190 -0.92 -10.69 -0.65
C VAL A 190 -1.84 -11.48 -1.57
N CYS A 191 -1.83 -12.81 -1.51
CA CYS A 191 -2.50 -13.63 -2.53
C CYS A 191 -3.82 -14.27 -2.06
N THR A 192 -4.19 -14.14 -0.79
CA THR A 192 -5.48 -14.68 -0.32
C THR A 192 -6.65 -13.92 -0.97
N PRO A 193 -7.59 -14.62 -1.63
CA PRO A 193 -8.78 -14.00 -2.20
C PRO A 193 -9.62 -13.32 -1.13
N LYS A 194 -10.13 -12.13 -1.44
CA LYS A 194 -11.05 -11.37 -0.59
C LYS A 194 -12.47 -11.42 -1.19
N PRO A 195 -13.52 -11.34 -0.36
CA PRO A 195 -14.91 -11.31 -0.85
C PRO A 195 -15.21 -10.14 -1.80
N THR A 196 -14.43 -9.07 -1.71
CA THR A 196 -14.56 -7.85 -2.53
C THR A 196 -13.72 -7.86 -3.79
N ASP A 197 -12.95 -8.94 -4.04
CA ASP A 197 -12.08 -9.00 -5.21
C ASP A 197 -12.90 -9.06 -6.49
N THR A 198 -12.51 -8.25 -7.49
CA THR A 198 -13.03 -8.36 -8.84
C THR A 198 -12.43 -9.60 -9.54
N PRO A 199 -13.02 -10.07 -10.66
CA PRO A 199 -12.41 -11.14 -11.46
C PRO A 199 -10.96 -10.83 -11.86
N ARG A 200 -10.64 -9.55 -12.10
CA ARG A 200 -9.28 -9.10 -12.42
C ARG A 200 -8.34 -9.20 -11.23
N ASP A 201 -8.81 -8.87 -10.03
CA ASP A 201 -8.01 -9.01 -8.80
C ASP A 201 -7.67 -10.48 -8.54
N LEU A 202 -8.62 -11.40 -8.78
CA LEU A 202 -8.40 -12.84 -8.67
C LEU A 202 -7.33 -13.33 -9.66
N GLU A 203 -7.35 -12.86 -10.91
CA GLU A 203 -6.32 -13.17 -11.90
C GLU A 203 -4.93 -12.69 -11.47
N LEU A 204 -4.84 -11.45 -10.96
CA LEU A 204 -3.58 -10.88 -10.48
C LEU A 204 -3.04 -11.65 -9.28
N ARG A 205 -3.89 -11.97 -8.29
CA ARG A 205 -3.48 -12.79 -7.14
C ARG A 205 -2.97 -14.16 -7.58
N LEU A 206 -3.66 -14.85 -8.50
CA LEU A 206 -3.21 -16.13 -9.06
C LEU A 206 -1.85 -16.01 -9.76
N LYS A 207 -1.62 -14.91 -10.50
CA LYS A 207 -0.33 -14.61 -11.13
C LYS A 207 0.76 -14.44 -10.06
N TRP A 208 0.52 -13.65 -9.02
CA TRP A 208 1.49 -13.42 -7.95
C TRP A 208 1.74 -14.68 -7.11
N THR A 209 0.72 -15.49 -6.84
CA THR A 209 0.86 -16.79 -6.18
C THR A 209 1.90 -17.67 -6.86
N LYS A 210 1.90 -17.73 -8.20
CA LYS A 210 2.90 -18.51 -8.95
C LYS A 210 4.33 -17.99 -8.77
N LEU A 211 4.52 -16.67 -8.62
CA LEU A 211 5.84 -16.09 -8.36
C LEU A 211 6.36 -16.53 -6.98
N PHE A 212 5.49 -16.50 -5.96
CA PHE A 212 5.82 -17.00 -4.63
C PHE A 212 6.08 -18.52 -4.62
N ASP A 213 5.25 -19.31 -5.31
CA ASP A 213 5.40 -20.78 -5.39
C ASP A 213 6.71 -21.17 -6.10
N ASN A 214 7.16 -20.38 -7.07
CA ASN A 214 8.43 -20.54 -7.77
C ASN A 214 9.65 -20.00 -6.99
N LYS A 215 9.47 -19.50 -5.76
CA LYS A 215 10.54 -18.94 -4.91
C LYS A 215 11.32 -17.80 -5.58
N VAL A 216 10.65 -17.00 -6.41
CA VAL A 216 11.25 -15.80 -7.01
C VAL A 216 11.61 -14.81 -5.90
N PRO A 217 12.80 -14.19 -5.89
CA PRO A 217 13.19 -13.24 -4.85
C PRO A 217 12.15 -12.12 -4.64
N TYR A 218 11.81 -11.79 -3.38
CA TYR A 218 10.78 -10.80 -3.07
C TYR A 218 11.04 -9.41 -3.68
N ASN A 219 12.30 -9.01 -3.76
CA ASN A 219 12.75 -7.78 -4.43
C ASN A 219 12.51 -7.78 -5.96
N GLU A 220 12.29 -8.95 -6.56
CA GLU A 220 11.89 -9.11 -7.96
C GLU A 220 10.36 -9.23 -8.10
N ILE A 221 9.67 -9.78 -7.10
CA ILE A 221 8.20 -9.88 -7.07
C ILE A 221 7.57 -8.48 -6.93
N LEU A 222 8.11 -7.64 -6.04
CA LEU A 222 7.55 -6.33 -5.72
C LEU A 222 7.35 -5.42 -6.94
N PRO A 223 8.36 -5.17 -7.81
CA PRO A 223 8.18 -4.33 -8.99
C PRO A 223 7.13 -4.87 -9.96
N VAL A 224 7.00 -6.20 -10.07
CA VAL A 224 5.97 -6.83 -10.92
C VAL A 224 4.58 -6.54 -10.37
N MET A 225 4.39 -6.68 -9.06
CA MET A 225 3.11 -6.37 -8.40
C MET A 225 2.75 -4.89 -8.52
N GLU A 226 3.70 -3.99 -8.27
CA GLU A 226 3.50 -2.54 -8.38
C GLU A 226 3.06 -2.15 -9.79
N LYS A 227 3.73 -2.70 -10.82
CA LYS A 227 3.36 -2.50 -12.21
C LYS A 227 1.97 -3.02 -12.51
N ASP A 228 1.65 -4.25 -12.09
CA ASP A 228 0.34 -4.85 -12.31
C ASP A 228 -0.79 -4.01 -11.68
N ILE A 229 -0.57 -3.49 -10.47
CA ILE A 229 -1.50 -2.59 -9.77
C ILE A 229 -1.65 -1.26 -10.51
N ALA A 230 -0.55 -0.67 -10.96
CA ALA A 230 -0.56 0.59 -11.72
C ALA A 230 -1.31 0.45 -13.04
N ASP A 231 -1.06 -0.64 -13.78
CA ASP A 231 -1.74 -0.97 -15.04
C ASP A 231 -3.24 -1.18 -14.81
N ALA A 232 -3.62 -1.89 -13.73
CA ALA A 232 -5.03 -2.08 -13.37
C ALA A 232 -5.73 -0.75 -13.06
N LYS A 233 -5.10 0.13 -12.27
CA LYS A 233 -5.66 1.47 -11.94
C LYS A 233 -5.78 2.36 -13.17
N SER A 234 -4.78 2.35 -14.06
CA SER A 234 -4.80 3.12 -15.30
C SER A 234 -5.98 2.72 -16.18
N ASN A 235 -6.23 1.41 -16.32
CA ASN A 235 -7.36 0.90 -17.09
C ASN A 235 -8.72 1.32 -16.52
N VAL A 236 -8.88 1.33 -15.18
CA VAL A 236 -10.10 1.81 -14.54
C VAL A 236 -10.36 3.28 -14.88
N GLN A 237 -9.32 4.13 -14.78
CA GLN A 237 -9.45 5.56 -15.11
C GLN A 237 -9.86 5.79 -16.58
N ILE A 238 -9.30 5.02 -17.52
CA ILE A 238 -9.65 5.09 -18.94
C ILE A 238 -11.12 4.71 -19.16
N LEU A 239 -11.57 3.63 -18.51
CA LEU A 239 -12.95 3.17 -18.60
C LEU A 239 -13.94 4.16 -18.01
N GLU A 240 -13.62 4.77 -16.86
CA GLU A 240 -14.44 5.82 -16.25
C GLU A 240 -14.57 7.05 -17.15
N ASN A 241 -13.46 7.51 -17.74
CA ASN A 241 -13.47 8.62 -18.68
C ASN A 241 -14.37 8.31 -19.90
N ARG A 242 -14.21 7.11 -20.49
CA ARG A 242 -15.03 6.68 -21.63
C ARG A 242 -16.51 6.57 -21.27
N LEU A 243 -16.81 6.16 -20.05
CA LEU A 243 -18.18 6.05 -19.56
C LEU A 243 -18.81 7.43 -19.32
N ALA A 244 -18.03 8.41 -18.86
CA ALA A 244 -18.45 9.82 -18.79
C ALA A 244 -18.76 10.39 -20.18
N ASP A 245 -17.88 10.13 -21.17
CA ASP A 245 -18.09 10.56 -22.56
C ASP A 245 -19.36 9.97 -23.17
N LEU A 246 -19.59 8.66 -22.96
CA LEU A 246 -20.81 8.00 -23.43
C LEU A 246 -22.07 8.57 -22.78
N ARG A 247 -22.04 8.87 -21.48
CA ARG A 247 -23.17 9.52 -20.78
C ARG A 247 -23.44 10.92 -21.34
N ASN A 248 -22.39 11.71 -21.59
CA ASN A 248 -22.51 13.04 -22.18
C ASN A 248 -23.08 12.97 -23.61
N ALA A 249 -22.59 12.03 -24.43
CA ALA A 249 -23.09 11.80 -25.77
C ALA A 249 -24.57 11.38 -25.78
N GLN A 250 -24.97 10.50 -24.85
CA GLN A 250 -26.36 10.08 -24.69
C GLN A 250 -27.26 11.25 -24.24
N ALA A 251 -26.80 12.07 -23.30
CA ALA A 251 -27.53 13.26 -22.86
C ALA A 251 -27.71 14.28 -24.01
N ALA A 252 -26.66 14.51 -24.79
CA ALA A 252 -26.72 15.39 -25.97
C ALA A 252 -27.68 14.85 -27.04
N ASN A 253 -27.66 13.54 -27.31
CA ASN A 253 -28.58 12.90 -28.24
C ASN A 253 -30.04 13.05 -27.79
N ASN A 254 -30.31 12.80 -26.51
CA ASN A 254 -31.64 12.96 -25.93
C ASN A 254 -32.12 14.43 -26.01
N LYS A 255 -31.23 15.40 -25.74
CA LYS A 255 -31.53 16.82 -25.89
C LYS A 255 -31.82 17.19 -27.34
N ALA A 256 -31.04 16.67 -28.30
CA ALA A 256 -31.26 16.90 -29.72
C ALA A 256 -32.59 16.29 -30.20
N LYS A 257 -32.94 15.09 -29.73
CA LYS A 257 -34.25 14.47 -30.00
C LYS A 257 -35.40 15.30 -29.43
N ALA A 258 -35.28 15.77 -28.18
CA ALA A 258 -36.28 16.62 -27.56
C ALA A 258 -36.45 17.96 -28.31
N ALA A 259 -35.35 18.59 -28.72
CA ALA A 259 -35.39 19.82 -29.52
C ALA A 259 -36.03 19.61 -30.89
N LYS A 260 -35.74 18.48 -31.55
CA LYS A 260 -36.36 18.12 -32.83
C LYS A 260 -37.86 17.89 -32.69
N GLU A 261 -38.28 17.24 -31.61
CA GLU A 261 -39.70 17.01 -31.33
C GLU A 261 -40.43 18.31 -30.97
N GLU A 262 -39.81 19.19 -30.19
CA GLU A 262 -40.37 20.51 -29.90
C GLU A 262 -40.44 21.39 -31.15
N SER A 263 -39.46 21.30 -32.04
CA SER A 263 -39.49 21.98 -33.35
C SER A 263 -40.64 21.49 -34.21
N LYS A 264 -40.92 20.17 -34.26
CA LYS A 264 -42.09 19.63 -34.95
C LYS A 264 -43.40 20.10 -34.32
N ARG A 265 -43.50 20.13 -32.99
CA ARG A 265 -44.67 20.66 -32.28
C ARG A 265 -44.89 22.14 -32.57
N LYS A 266 -43.82 22.93 -32.62
CA LYS A 266 -43.90 24.34 -32.99
C LYS A 266 -44.37 24.52 -34.44
N GLN A 267 -43.82 23.76 -35.39
CA GLN A 267 -44.29 23.77 -36.78
C GLN A 267 -45.76 23.38 -36.89
N ALA A 268 -46.21 22.35 -36.16
CA ALA A 268 -47.62 21.96 -36.12
C ALA A 268 -48.53 23.06 -35.53
N ARG A 269 -48.07 23.79 -34.50
CA ARG A 269 -48.77 24.95 -33.95
C ARG A 269 -48.83 26.12 -34.94
N ASP A 270 -47.75 26.38 -35.66
CA ASP A 270 -47.66 27.48 -36.63
C ASP A 270 -48.48 27.20 -37.91
N ALA A 271 -48.76 25.93 -38.23
CA ALA A 271 -49.57 25.50 -39.38
C ALA A 271 -51.09 25.66 -39.19
N ILE A 272 -51.53 26.14 -38.02
CA ILE A 272 -52.93 26.19 -37.60
C ILE A 272 -53.23 27.62 -37.09
N ARG A 273 -54.18 28.34 -37.69
CA ARG A 273 -54.53 29.74 -37.36
C ARG A 273 -56.02 29.89 -37.06
N ARG A 274 -56.44 30.76 -36.13
CA ARG A 274 -57.89 30.94 -35.87
C ARG A 274 -58.58 31.68 -37.02
N CYS A 275 -59.81 31.28 -37.33
CA CYS A 275 -60.63 31.98 -38.30
C CYS A 275 -60.93 33.42 -37.82
N CYS A 276 -60.77 34.39 -38.72
CA CYS A 276 -61.00 35.80 -38.45
C CYS A 276 -62.49 36.18 -38.39
N SER A 277 -63.41 35.28 -38.77
CA SER A 277 -64.86 35.53 -38.70
C SER A 277 -65.33 35.61 -37.26
N GLU A 278 -66.01 36.70 -36.91
CA GLU A 278 -66.56 36.88 -35.56
C GLU A 278 -67.51 35.72 -35.19
N GLY A 279 -67.32 35.16 -33.99
CA GLY A 279 -68.17 34.07 -33.48
C GLY A 279 -67.92 32.68 -34.08
N CYS A 280 -67.03 32.52 -35.07
CA CYS A 280 -66.83 31.23 -35.74
C CYS A 280 -66.06 30.22 -34.86
N GLY A 281 -65.01 30.65 -34.15
CA GLY A 281 -64.22 29.80 -33.24
C GLY A 281 -63.38 28.69 -33.90
N ASN A 282 -63.64 28.38 -35.17
CA ASN A 282 -62.93 27.35 -35.93
C ASN A 282 -61.50 27.75 -36.28
N VAL A 283 -60.71 26.74 -36.66
CA VAL A 283 -59.30 26.88 -36.95
C VAL A 283 -59.02 26.57 -38.42
N CYS A 284 -58.24 27.45 -39.04
CA CYS A 284 -57.73 27.39 -40.40
C CYS A 284 -56.46 26.54 -40.44
N GLU A 285 -56.50 25.43 -41.16
CA GLU A 285 -55.31 24.66 -41.49
C GLU A 285 -54.63 25.28 -42.72
N LEU A 286 -53.41 25.77 -42.56
CA LEU A 286 -52.65 26.46 -43.63
C LEU A 286 -52.07 25.52 -44.69
N SER A 287 -52.36 24.22 -44.60
CA SER A 287 -51.92 23.18 -45.53
C SER A 287 -53.09 22.34 -46.08
N GLY A 288 -54.33 22.76 -45.81
CA GLY A 288 -55.55 22.10 -46.29
C GLY A 288 -56.13 22.75 -47.56
N PRO A 289 -57.24 22.24 -48.09
CA PRO A 289 -57.88 22.74 -49.32
C PRO A 289 -58.41 24.19 -49.23
N ASN A 290 -58.47 24.74 -48.01
CA ASN A 290 -58.88 26.13 -47.72
C ASN A 290 -57.68 27.00 -47.33
N ALA A 291 -56.43 26.53 -47.56
CA ALA A 291 -55.21 27.25 -47.23
C ALA A 291 -55.07 28.58 -47.97
N ASP A 292 -55.83 28.81 -49.04
CA ASP A 292 -55.74 30.00 -49.89
C ASP A 292 -56.77 31.07 -49.49
N LEU A 293 -57.65 30.77 -48.52
CA LEU A 293 -58.72 31.66 -48.06
C LEU A 293 -58.21 32.71 -47.05
N GLY A 294 -57.12 33.40 -47.40
CA GLY A 294 -56.62 34.56 -46.68
C GLY A 294 -57.04 35.87 -47.34
N CYS A 295 -56.97 36.98 -46.58
CA CYS A 295 -57.18 38.30 -47.17
C CYS A 295 -55.94 38.75 -47.95
N GLU A 296 -56.02 38.83 -49.28
CA GLU A 296 -54.92 39.28 -50.16
C GLU A 296 -54.37 40.68 -49.77
N ARG A 297 -55.23 41.57 -49.28
CA ARG A 297 -54.81 42.90 -48.82
C ARG A 297 -54.01 42.83 -47.50
N CYS A 298 -54.35 41.91 -46.60
CA CYS A 298 -53.51 41.62 -45.43
C CYS A 298 -52.16 41.02 -45.85
N PHE A 299 -52.13 40.27 -46.95
CA PHE A 299 -50.88 39.73 -47.48
C PHE A 299 -49.94 40.85 -47.94
N ALA A 300 -50.43 41.73 -48.82
CA ALA A 300 -49.67 42.87 -49.31
C ALA A 300 -49.17 43.79 -48.18
N MET A 301 -50.05 44.14 -47.22
CA MET A 301 -49.67 45.04 -46.11
C MET A 301 -48.64 44.43 -45.14
N LYS A 302 -48.56 43.10 -45.04
CA LYS A 302 -47.52 42.46 -44.23
C LYS A 302 -46.18 42.36 -44.97
N GLU A 303 -46.18 42.16 -46.29
CA GLU A 303 -44.94 42.27 -47.08
C GLU A 303 -44.34 43.68 -47.00
N ASP A 304 -45.19 44.70 -46.96
CA ASP A 304 -44.79 46.11 -46.74
C ASP A 304 -44.44 46.44 -45.28
N GLY A 305 -44.52 45.46 -44.36
CA GLY A 305 -44.21 45.62 -42.94
C GLY A 305 -45.25 46.40 -42.11
N ALA A 306 -46.37 46.80 -42.70
CA ALA A 306 -47.43 47.58 -42.06
C ALA A 306 -48.35 46.74 -41.15
N LEU A 307 -48.36 45.41 -41.30
CA LEU A 307 -49.20 44.49 -40.52
C LEU A 307 -48.39 43.33 -39.91
N GLN A 308 -48.60 43.03 -38.63
CA GLN A 308 -47.86 41.96 -37.95
C GLN A 308 -48.36 40.53 -38.26
N ASN A 309 -49.64 40.35 -38.61
CA ASN A 309 -50.24 39.04 -38.81
C ASN A 309 -51.23 39.01 -39.99
N TYR A 310 -51.29 37.89 -40.72
CA TYR A 310 -52.28 37.65 -41.77
C TYR A 310 -53.62 37.22 -41.16
N SER A 311 -54.74 37.66 -41.75
CA SER A 311 -56.08 37.16 -41.42
C SER A 311 -56.49 36.01 -42.34
N TRP A 312 -56.97 34.93 -41.73
CA TRP A 312 -57.34 33.69 -42.39
C TRP A 312 -58.81 33.34 -42.16
N PHE A 313 -59.43 32.65 -43.10
CA PHE A 313 -60.81 32.18 -43.01
C PHE A 313 -60.87 30.65 -43.13
N CYS A 314 -61.69 29.98 -42.33
CA CYS A 314 -61.76 28.52 -42.33
C CYS A 314 -62.64 27.95 -43.45
N SER A 315 -63.51 28.78 -44.02
CA SER A 315 -64.35 28.44 -45.17
C SER A 315 -64.67 29.67 -46.03
N PRO A 316 -65.10 29.47 -47.29
CA PRO A 316 -65.52 30.57 -48.16
C PRO A 316 -66.73 31.33 -47.62
N GLU A 317 -67.62 30.69 -46.86
CA GLU A 317 -68.75 31.40 -46.24
C GLU A 317 -68.26 32.37 -45.16
N CYS A 318 -67.30 31.97 -44.33
CA CYS A 318 -66.70 32.85 -43.32
C CYS A 318 -65.95 34.04 -43.96
N ALA A 319 -65.26 33.80 -45.08
CA ALA A 319 -64.62 34.87 -45.83
C ALA A 319 -65.63 35.89 -46.37
N LYS A 320 -66.74 35.41 -46.96
CA LYS A 320 -67.80 36.27 -47.51
C LYS A 320 -68.58 37.01 -46.42
N ALA A 321 -68.98 36.32 -45.36
CA ALA A 321 -69.77 36.90 -44.26
C ALA A 321 -68.99 37.97 -43.49
N ASN A 322 -67.66 37.80 -43.37
CA ASN A 322 -66.82 38.72 -42.62
C ASN A 322 -66.11 39.77 -43.50
N ALA A 323 -66.27 39.74 -44.83
CA ALA A 323 -65.53 40.63 -45.75
C ALA A 323 -65.71 42.12 -45.42
N GLY A 324 -66.94 42.56 -45.13
CA GLY A 324 -67.25 43.96 -44.77
C GLY A 324 -66.66 44.38 -43.42
N SER A 325 -66.87 43.56 -42.38
CA SER A 325 -66.37 43.83 -41.02
C SER A 325 -64.83 43.78 -40.95
N HIS A 326 -64.22 42.82 -41.64
CA HIS A 326 -62.76 42.70 -41.74
C HIS A 326 -62.14 43.89 -42.46
N ASN A 327 -62.70 44.30 -43.61
CA ASN A 327 -62.21 45.47 -44.34
C ASN A 327 -62.32 46.76 -43.52
N ALA A 328 -63.41 46.94 -42.78
CA ALA A 328 -63.60 48.09 -41.89
C ALA A 328 -62.72 48.08 -40.62
N ARG A 329 -62.11 46.96 -40.27
CA ARG A 329 -61.26 46.83 -39.06
C ARG A 329 -59.77 46.84 -39.34
N PHE A 330 -59.37 46.28 -40.48
CA PHE A 330 -57.96 46.05 -40.79
C PHE A 330 -57.48 46.81 -42.04
N HIS A 331 -58.40 47.36 -42.85
CA HIS A 331 -58.10 47.94 -44.17
C HIS A 331 -58.76 49.30 -44.44
N SER A 332 -59.52 49.82 -43.48
CA SER A 332 -60.00 51.20 -43.48
C SER A 332 -58.84 52.10 -43.07
N THR A 333 -58.31 52.85 -44.04
CA THR A 333 -57.40 53.98 -43.77
C THR A 333 -57.98 54.95 -42.77
#